data_AF-A0A857KL28-F1
#
_entry.id   AF-A0A857KL28-F1
#
_cell.length_a   1.000
_cell.length_b   1.000
_cell.length_c   1.000
_cell.angle_alpha   90.00
_cell.angle_beta   90.00
_cell.angle_gamma   90.00
#
_symmetry.space_group_name_H-M   'P 1'
#
loop_
_entity.id
_entity.type
_entity.pdbx_description
1 polymer ?
#
loop_
_entity_poly.entity_id
_entity_poly.type
_entity_poly.pdbx_seq_one_letter_code
_entity_poly.pdbx_strand_id
1 'polypeptide(L)'
;MSVGEMRVDVGAVRDTIAFYQGFAAVSGAVATDLAGHEFASWGGGSGGELLRRRLSEMARRMSENLRTNGSDAETVAGNLDRGLSLIEDTDTEIALSWRQP
;
A
#
# COMPACT_ATOMS: atom_id res chain seq x y z
N MET A 1 20.19 27.27 -16.15
CA MET A 1 19.64 25.99 -15.69
C MET A 1 18.17 26.23 -15.38
N SER A 2 17.27 25.73 -16.22
CA SER A 2 15.82 25.85 -16.00
C SER A 2 15.46 24.96 -14.83
N VAL A 3 15.17 25.55 -13.66
CA VAL A 3 14.43 24.85 -12.61
C VAL A 3 13.06 24.59 -13.22
N GLY A 4 12.85 23.38 -13.76
CA GLY A 4 11.57 23.01 -14.34
C GLY A 4 10.51 23.13 -13.25
N GLU A 5 9.53 24.01 -13.45
CA GLU A 5 8.36 24.11 -12.57
C GLU A 5 7.69 22.75 -12.52
N MET A 6 7.91 22.01 -11.44
CA MET A 6 7.18 20.78 -11.17
C MET A 6 5.80 21.21 -10.68
N ARG A 7 4.82 21.22 -11.58
CA ARG A 7 3.41 21.42 -11.23
C ARG A 7 2.88 20.14 -10.59
N VAL A 8 3.17 19.95 -9.30
CA VAL A 8 2.57 18.89 -8.50
C VAL A 8 1.27 19.42 -7.92
N ASP A 9 0.15 18.78 -8.25
CA ASP A 9 -1.10 19.00 -7.55
C ASP A 9 -1.04 18.28 -6.20
N VAL A 10 -0.83 19.06 -5.12
CA VAL A 10 -0.77 18.57 -3.74
C VAL A 10 -2.02 17.78 -3.36
N GLY A 11 -3.20 18.18 -3.87
CA GLY A 11 -4.45 17.45 -3.65
C GLY A 11 -4.39 16.06 -4.25
N ALA A 12 -3.97 15.95 -5.51
CA ALA A 12 -3.85 14.67 -6.19
C ALA A 12 -2.81 13.74 -5.54
N VAL A 13 -1.71 14.28 -5.00
CA VAL A 13 -0.72 13.49 -4.25
C VAL A 13 -1.32 12.96 -2.95
N ARG A 14 -2.05 13.80 -2.19
CA ARG A 14 -2.74 13.36 -0.97
C ARG A 14 -3.78 12.28 -1.23
N ASP A 15 -4.57 12.42 -2.29
CA ASP A 15 -5.53 11.39 -2.72
C ASP A 15 -4.83 10.07 -3.08
N THR A 16 -3.67 10.15 -3.74
CA THR A 16 -2.86 8.98 -4.09
C THR A 16 -2.28 8.30 -2.84
N ILE A 17 -1.81 9.07 -1.86
CA ILE A 17 -1.34 8.54 -0.56
C ILE A 17 -2.48 7.79 0.13
N ALA A 18 -3.67 8.41 0.22
CA ALA A 18 -4.84 7.79 0.84
C ALA A 18 -5.25 6.49 0.13
N PHE A 19 -5.19 6.47 -1.20
CA PHE A 19 -5.44 5.26 -1.99
C PHE A 19 -4.49 4.12 -1.63
N TYR A 20 -3.17 4.37 -1.60
CA TYR A 20 -2.20 3.32 -1.29
C TYR A 20 -2.29 2.83 0.15
N GLN A 21 -2.58 3.72 1.11
CA GLN A 21 -2.85 3.34 2.51
C GLN A 21 -4.10 2.45 2.61
N GLY A 22 -5.19 2.82 1.91
CA GLY A 22 -6.40 2.01 1.87
C GLY A 22 -6.17 0.64 1.22
N PHE A 23 -5.43 0.60 0.12
CA PHE A 23 -5.06 -0.65 -0.55
C PHE A 23 -4.21 -1.55 0.34
N ALA A 24 -3.23 -0.99 1.07
CA ALA A 24 -2.42 -1.72 2.02
C ALA A 24 -3.26 -2.34 3.14
N ALA A 25 -4.16 -1.55 3.73
CA ALA A 25 -5.05 -2.01 4.80
C ALA A 25 -5.95 -3.16 4.32
N VAL A 26 -6.57 -3.02 3.15
CA VAL A 26 -7.43 -4.07 2.57
C VAL A 26 -6.61 -5.33 2.25
N SER A 27 -5.43 -5.17 1.63
CA SER A 27 -4.57 -6.30 1.27
C SER A 27 -4.10 -7.07 2.51
N GLY A 28 -3.71 -6.36 3.57
CA GLY A 28 -3.33 -6.96 4.85
C GLY A 28 -4.49 -7.69 5.53
N ALA A 29 -5.69 -7.11 5.51
CA ALA A 29 -6.90 -7.76 6.05
C ALA A 29 -7.24 -9.05 5.30
N VAL A 30 -7.27 -9.02 3.96
CA VAL A 30 -7.53 -10.22 3.14
C VAL A 30 -6.43 -11.26 3.31
N ALA A 31 -5.16 -10.87 3.38
CA ALA A 31 -4.08 -11.81 3.64
C ALA A 31 -4.19 -12.49 5.00
N THR A 32 -4.65 -11.75 6.02
CA THR A 32 -4.90 -12.28 7.37
C THR A 32 -6.07 -13.25 7.35
N ASP A 33 -7.15 -12.89 6.68
CA ASP A 33 -8.34 -13.74 6.48
C ASP A 33 -7.97 -15.06 5.79
N LEU A 34 -7.25 -14.99 4.67
CA LEU A 34 -6.79 -16.17 3.93
C LEU A 34 -5.85 -17.08 4.74
N ALA A 35 -5.09 -16.51 5.67
CA ALA A 35 -4.18 -17.28 6.53
C ALA A 35 -4.88 -17.84 7.78
N GLY A 36 -5.91 -17.15 8.29
CA GLY A 36 -6.67 -17.54 9.48
C GLY A 36 -7.82 -18.49 9.20
N HIS A 37 -8.43 -18.43 8.01
CA HIS A 37 -9.53 -19.30 7.64
C HIS A 37 -9.02 -20.66 7.15
N GLU A 38 -9.57 -21.71 7.73
CA GLU A 38 -9.37 -23.09 7.30
C GLU A 38 -10.00 -23.32 5.91
N PHE A 39 -9.33 -22.93 4.82
CA PHE A 39 -9.59 -23.51 3.50
C PHE A 39 -9.55 -25.05 3.53
N ALA A 40 -8.87 -25.60 4.55
CA ALA A 40 -8.84 -27.01 4.86
C ALA A 40 -10.21 -27.61 5.25
N SER A 41 -11.15 -26.80 5.76
CA SER A 41 -12.47 -27.26 6.21
C SER A 41 -13.38 -27.75 5.07
N TRP A 42 -13.13 -27.29 3.83
CA TRP A 42 -13.92 -27.69 2.66
C TRP A 42 -13.51 -29.05 2.08
N GLY A 43 -12.40 -29.63 2.56
CA GLY A 43 -11.85 -30.92 2.10
C GLY A 43 -12.19 -32.12 2.99
N GLY A 44 -13.08 -31.97 3.98
CA GLY A 44 -13.43 -33.00 4.95
C GLY A 44 -14.29 -34.14 4.36
N GLY A 45 -13.73 -34.94 3.47
CA GLY A 45 -14.38 -36.11 2.90
C GLY A 45 -13.39 -37.10 2.32
N SER A 46 -13.77 -38.37 2.23
CA SER A 46 -12.95 -39.42 1.60
C SER A 46 -12.71 -39.07 0.12
N GLY A 47 -11.49 -38.64 -0.21
CA GLY A 47 -11.08 -38.16 -1.54
C GLY A 47 -10.78 -36.65 -1.64
N GLY A 48 -11.12 -35.87 -0.60
CA GLY A 48 -10.94 -34.42 -0.57
C GLY A 48 -9.51 -33.93 -0.28
N GLU A 49 -8.59 -34.82 0.10
CA GLU A 49 -7.26 -34.45 0.60
C GLU A 49 -6.39 -33.71 -0.45
N LEU A 50 -6.46 -34.12 -1.72
CA LEU A 50 -5.74 -33.43 -2.79
C LEU A 50 -6.31 -32.03 -3.03
N LEU A 51 -7.64 -31.88 -3.00
CA LEU A 51 -8.32 -30.60 -3.17
C LEU A 51 -8.00 -29.67 -2.00
N ARG A 52 -8.07 -30.20 -0.78
CA ARG A 52 -7.68 -29.53 0.47
C ARG A 52 -6.27 -28.96 0.37
N ARG A 53 -5.30 -29.81 0.01
CA ARG A 53 -3.90 -29.41 -0.13
C ARG A 53 -3.72 -28.31 -1.19
N ARG A 54 -4.40 -28.42 -2.34
CA ARG A 54 -4.32 -27.40 -3.41
C ARG A 54 -4.92 -26.07 -2.98
N LEU A 55 -6.07 -26.07 -2.32
CA LEU A 55 -6.71 -24.85 -1.83
C LEU A 55 -5.88 -24.17 -0.74
N SER A 56 -5.33 -24.95 0.19
CA SER A 56 -4.40 -24.42 1.21
C SER A 56 -3.13 -23.81 0.59
N GLU A 57 -2.54 -24.46 -0.41
CA GLU A 57 -1.36 -23.94 -1.12
C GLU A 57 -1.70 -22.63 -1.88
N MET A 58 -2.88 -22.56 -2.52
CA MET A 58 -3.35 -21.36 -3.19
C MET A 58 -3.58 -20.21 -2.19
N ALA A 59 -4.30 -20.47 -1.10
CA ALA A 59 -4.57 -19.49 -0.06
C ALA A 59 -3.26 -18.95 0.55
N ARG A 60 -2.29 -19.84 0.81
CA ARG A 60 -0.95 -19.47 1.29
C ARG A 60 -0.28 -18.49 0.33
N ARG A 61 -0.15 -18.85 -0.95
CA ARG A 61 0.48 -18.01 -1.98
C ARG A 61 -0.23 -16.67 -2.17
N MET A 62 -1.56 -16.68 -2.19
CA MET A 62 -2.35 -15.46 -2.28
C MET A 62 -2.12 -14.56 -1.06
N SER A 63 -2.08 -15.13 0.15
CA SER A 63 -1.81 -14.36 1.37
C SER A 63 -0.40 -13.76 1.38
N GLU A 64 0.61 -14.51 0.92
CA GLU A 64 1.99 -14.02 0.80
C GLU A 64 2.07 -12.86 -0.19
N ASN A 65 1.50 -13.02 -1.38
CA ASN A 65 1.48 -11.97 -2.41
C ASN A 65 0.74 -10.71 -1.92
N LEU A 66 -0.39 -10.87 -1.24
CA LEU A 66 -1.15 -9.73 -0.70
C LEU A 66 -0.39 -9.00 0.42
N ARG A 67 0.38 -9.70 1.25
CA ARG A 67 1.26 -9.05 2.24
C ARG A 67 2.36 -8.24 1.55
N THR A 68 3.01 -8.80 0.53
CA THR A 68 4.02 -8.08 -0.25
C THR A 68 3.42 -6.84 -0.92
N ASN A 69 2.30 -7.00 -1.63
CA ASN A 69 1.62 -5.88 -2.29
C ASN A 69 1.20 -4.79 -1.29
N GLY A 70 0.71 -5.18 -0.11
CA GLY A 70 0.35 -4.24 0.95
C GLY A 70 1.57 -3.47 1.47
N SER A 71 2.67 -4.16 1.75
CA SER A 71 3.94 -3.53 2.19
C SER A 71 4.53 -2.60 1.14
N ASP A 72 4.46 -2.97 -0.14
CA ASP A 72 4.94 -2.12 -1.24
C ASP A 72 4.08 -0.86 -1.35
N ALA A 73 2.76 -0.97 -1.19
CA ALA A 73 1.85 0.16 -1.18
C ALA A 73 2.10 1.11 0.00
N GLU A 74 2.35 0.59 1.21
CA GLU A 74 2.75 1.42 2.36
C GLU A 74 4.06 2.17 2.08
N THR A 75 5.01 1.50 1.44
CA THR A 75 6.30 2.11 1.05
C THR A 75 6.09 3.25 0.05
N VAL A 76 5.23 3.04 -0.96
CA VAL A 76 4.88 4.10 -1.92
C VAL A 76 4.20 5.28 -1.22
N ALA A 77 3.20 5.01 -0.38
CA ALA A 77 2.50 6.04 0.39
C ALA A 77 3.47 6.86 1.26
N GLY A 78 4.37 6.19 2.00
CA GLY A 78 5.35 6.86 2.86
C GLY A 78 6.39 7.68 2.09
N ASN A 79 6.80 7.23 0.91
CA ASN A 79 7.70 8.00 0.06
C ASN A 79 7.02 9.24 -0.53
N LEU A 80 5.75 9.13 -0.95
CA LEU A 80 4.96 10.27 -1.43
C LEU A 80 4.72 11.29 -0.31
N ASP A 81 4.37 10.83 0.89
CA ASP A 81 4.14 11.68 2.06
C ASP A 81 5.40 12.46 2.47
N ARG A 82 6.56 11.78 2.50
CA ARG A 82 7.85 12.43 2.73
C ARG A 82 8.19 13.45 1.63
N GLY A 83 7.98 13.09 0.36
CA GLY A 83 8.22 13.98 -0.76
C GLY A 83 7.35 15.24 -0.70
N LEU A 84 6.07 15.08 -0.36
CA LEU A 84 5.14 16.19 -0.20
C LEU A 84 5.55 17.11 0.96
N SER A 85 5.93 16.53 2.10
CA SER A 85 6.40 17.30 3.26
C SER A 85 7.61 18.19 2.90
N LEU A 86 8.57 17.64 2.15
CA LEU A 86 9.74 18.41 1.69
C LEU A 86 9.36 19.58 0.77
N ILE A 87 8.35 19.40 -0.08
CA ILE A 87 7.85 20.47 -0.96
C ILE A 87 7.19 21.57 -0.11
N GLU A 88 6.32 21.19 0.84
CA GLU A 88 5.63 22.14 1.73
C GLU A 88 6.60 22.92 2.62
N ASP A 89 7.64 22.26 3.15
CA ASP A 89 8.72 22.90 3.92
C ASP A 89 9.48 23.90 3.04
N THR A 90 9.85 23.50 1.82
CA THR A 90 10.57 24.37 0.88
C THR A 90 9.72 25.60 0.49
N ASP A 91 8.43 25.40 0.20
CA ASP A 91 7.51 26.50 -0.11
C ASP A 91 7.37 27.47 1.06
N THR A 92 7.36 26.94 2.30
CA THR A 92 7.32 27.75 3.52
C THR A 92 8.60 28.56 3.70
N GLU A 93 9.77 27.94 3.53
CA GLU A 93 11.07 28.62 3.60
C GLU A 93 11.19 29.74 2.56
N ILE A 94 10.79 29.46 1.32
CA ILE A 94 10.74 30.46 0.25
C ILE A 94 9.81 31.60 0.67
N ALA A 95 8.57 31.32 1.06
CA ALA A 95 7.59 32.34 1.46
C ALA A 95 8.07 33.22 2.62
N LEU A 96 8.84 32.66 3.56
CA LEU A 96 9.46 33.41 4.66
C LEU A 96 10.62 34.29 4.18
N SER A 97 11.44 33.81 3.24
CA SER A 97 12.55 34.59 2.67
C SER A 97 12.08 35.86 1.94
N TRP A 98 10.93 35.81 1.26
CA TRP A 98 10.33 36.98 0.59
C TRP A 98 9.71 38.01 1.55
N ARG A 99 9.54 37.67 2.84
CA ARG A 99 8.96 38.54 3.85
C ARG A 99 10.00 39.27 4.71
N GLN A 100 11.29 38.96 4.55
CA GLN A 100 12.36 39.70 5.21
C GLN A 100 12.75 40.93 4.35
N PRO A 101 12.80 42.14 4.92
CA PRO A 101 13.09 43.38 4.19
C PRO A 101 14.54 43.50 3.73
#